data_AF-S7YDE3-F1
#
_entry.id   AF-S7YDE3-F1
#
_cell.length_a   1.000
_cell.length_b   1.000
_cell.length_c   1.000
_cell.angle_alpha   90.00
_cell.angle_beta   90.00
_cell.angle_gamma   90.00
#
_symmetry.space_group_name_H-M   'P 1'
#
loop_
_entity.id
_entity.type
_entity.pdbx_description
1 polymer ?
#
loop_
_entity_poly.entity_id
_entity_poly.type
_entity_poly.pdbx_seq_one_letter_code
_entity_poly.pdbx_strand_id
1 'polypeptide(L)'
;MANELSTSEKLQKENISNIWKIICMDFLILNIILSAVNIEKFMSLLLSKSMLDNSLFKLLLSFILGILIVKLLLNILPAEFKHNIIFGKLKYSLPGHRAFTVHAKKDPRIDMENLEKILGVLPTIQSEQNRVWYKIYQKHKNDEQIIDSHLKFLFFRDSSILTIFILIGFVILCITFKATLFQWIVAISFILIQLIILIISARNNGVRFVQNVLCLESHKDLP
;
A
#
# COMPACT_ATOMS: atom_id res chain seq x y z
N MET A 1 -10.69 9.08 23.85
CA MET A 1 -9.31 8.57 24.09
C MET A 1 -9.18 7.04 24.10
N ALA A 2 -9.67 6.29 25.11
CA ALA A 2 -9.50 4.83 25.15
C ALA A 2 -10.22 4.09 23.99
N ASN A 3 -11.39 4.59 23.58
CA ASN A 3 -12.22 4.00 22.51
C ASN A 3 -11.72 4.36 21.08
N GLU A 4 -10.93 5.43 20.96
CA GLU A 4 -10.36 5.87 19.67
C GLU A 4 -9.02 5.17 19.41
N LEU A 5 -8.20 4.99 20.46
CA LEU A 5 -6.98 4.19 20.38
C LEU A 5 -7.30 2.76 19.93
N SER A 6 -8.33 2.15 20.52
CA SER A 6 -8.78 0.80 20.17
C SER A 6 -9.27 0.69 18.71
N THR A 7 -9.92 1.74 18.20
CA THR A 7 -10.40 1.79 16.81
C THR A 7 -9.26 1.87 15.80
N SER A 8 -8.27 2.75 16.06
CA SER A 8 -7.09 2.87 15.20
C SER A 8 -6.24 1.59 15.18
N GLU A 9 -6.06 0.94 16.32
CA GLU A 9 -5.34 -0.32 16.44
C GLU A 9 -6.08 -1.47 15.74
N LYS A 10 -7.41 -1.50 15.83
CA LYS A 10 -8.25 -2.47 15.12
C LYS A 10 -8.09 -2.34 13.61
N LEU A 11 -8.17 -1.12 13.08
CA LEU A 11 -7.98 -0.86 11.64
C LEU A 11 -6.56 -1.21 11.16
N GLN A 12 -5.53 -0.97 11.97
CA GLN A 12 -4.16 -1.38 11.65
C GLN A 12 -4.01 -2.91 11.58
N LYS A 13 -4.56 -3.63 12.57
CA LYS A 13 -4.58 -5.10 12.56
C LYS A 13 -5.34 -5.65 11.36
N GLU A 14 -6.47 -5.03 11.02
CA GLU A 14 -7.26 -5.37 9.84
C GLU A 14 -6.47 -5.19 8.54
N ASN A 15 -5.75 -4.08 8.38
CA ASN A 15 -4.90 -3.85 7.22
C ASN A 15 -3.80 -4.89 7.07
N ILE A 16 -3.13 -5.24 8.17
CA ILE A 16 -2.11 -6.32 8.16
C ILE A 16 -2.75 -7.65 7.75
N SER A 17 -3.91 -7.98 8.31
CA SER A 17 -4.68 -9.18 7.93
C SER A 17 -5.04 -9.18 6.44
N ASN A 18 -5.49 -8.04 5.91
CA ASN A 18 -5.84 -7.91 4.51
C ASN A 18 -4.62 -8.00 3.57
N ILE A 19 -3.45 -7.49 3.99
CA ILE A 19 -2.19 -7.68 3.23
C ILE A 19 -1.87 -9.17 3.13
N TRP A 20 -2.00 -9.91 4.23
CA TRP A 20 -1.78 -11.36 4.23
C TRP A 20 -2.73 -12.10 3.29
N LYS A 21 -4.01 -11.72 3.27
CA LYS A 21 -4.99 -12.31 2.35
C LYS A 21 -4.59 -12.10 0.88
N ILE A 22 -4.15 -10.90 0.51
CA ILE A 22 -3.68 -10.59 -0.85
C ILE A 22 -2.48 -11.47 -1.20
N ILE A 23 -1.47 -11.56 -0.33
CA ILE A 23 -0.28 -12.39 -0.57
C ILE A 23 -0.67 -13.86 -0.76
N CYS A 24 -1.54 -14.40 0.09
CA CYS A 24 -2.00 -15.78 -0.02
C CYS A 24 -2.77 -16.03 -1.33
N MET A 25 -3.62 -15.07 -1.74
CA MET A 25 -4.36 -15.14 -2.99
C MET A 25 -3.43 -15.08 -4.20
N ASP A 26 -2.46 -14.16 -4.21
CA ASP A 26 -1.43 -14.04 -5.26
C ASP A 26 -0.64 -15.34 -5.37
N PHE A 27 -0.17 -15.87 -4.25
CA PHE A 27 0.55 -17.14 -4.22
C PHE A 27 -0.31 -18.27 -4.81
N LEU A 28 -1.57 -18.40 -4.41
CA LEU A 28 -2.46 -19.45 -4.91
C LEU A 28 -2.70 -19.33 -6.43
N ILE A 29 -3.04 -18.14 -6.91
CA ILE A 29 -3.30 -17.89 -8.34
C ILE A 29 -2.05 -18.16 -9.19
N LEU A 30 -0.90 -17.67 -8.75
CA LEU A 30 0.36 -17.85 -9.46
C LEU A 30 0.80 -19.33 -9.50
N ASN A 31 0.56 -20.08 -8.43
CA ASN A 31 0.78 -21.53 -8.44
C ASN A 31 -0.18 -22.26 -9.37
N ILE A 32 -1.44 -21.84 -9.48
CA ILE A 32 -2.39 -22.42 -10.44
C ILE A 32 -1.90 -22.18 -11.87
N ILE A 33 -1.47 -20.96 -12.20
CA ILE A 33 -0.95 -20.63 -13.54
C ILE A 33 0.30 -21.46 -13.87
N LEU A 34 1.20 -21.66 -12.90
CA LEU A 34 2.41 -22.44 -13.11
C LEU A 34 2.15 -23.95 -13.18
N SER A 35 1.25 -24.46 -12.33
CA SER A 35 0.95 -25.90 -12.22
C SER A 35 0.02 -26.42 -13.32
N ALA A 36 -0.84 -25.57 -13.91
CA ALA A 36 -1.79 -25.94 -14.97
C ALA A 36 -1.14 -26.56 -16.24
N VAL A 37 0.19 -26.60 -16.34
CA VAL A 37 0.92 -27.21 -17.47
C VAL A 37 2.03 -28.18 -17.02
N ASN A 38 2.39 -28.25 -15.73
CA ASN A 38 3.54 -29.06 -15.28
C ASN A 38 3.42 -29.58 -13.83
N ILE A 39 2.30 -30.24 -13.53
CA ILE A 39 1.96 -30.81 -12.21
C ILE A 39 3.10 -31.71 -11.68
N GLU A 40 3.65 -32.59 -12.52
CA GLU A 40 4.68 -33.55 -12.11
C GLU A 40 5.99 -32.88 -11.68
N LYS A 41 6.40 -31.80 -12.34
CA LYS A 41 7.66 -31.10 -12.04
C LYS A 41 7.56 -30.24 -10.78
N PHE A 42 6.41 -29.57 -10.59
CA PHE A 42 6.12 -28.82 -9.37
C PHE A 42 5.99 -29.78 -8.17
N MET A 43 5.22 -30.86 -8.34
CA MET A 43 5.09 -31.91 -7.33
C MET A 43 6.43 -32.57 -7.06
N SER A 44 7.27 -32.82 -8.06
CA SER A 44 8.63 -33.32 -7.85
C SER A 44 9.52 -32.32 -7.14
N LEU A 45 9.39 -31.00 -7.26
CA LEU A 45 10.20 -30.08 -6.44
C LEU A 45 9.71 -30.04 -4.98
N LEU A 46 8.39 -30.11 -4.78
CA LEU A 46 7.75 -30.18 -3.46
C LEU A 46 8.02 -31.53 -2.76
N LEU A 47 8.10 -32.63 -3.52
CA LEU A 47 8.24 -34.01 -3.03
C LEU A 47 9.65 -34.61 -3.19
N SER A 48 10.50 -34.15 -4.12
CA SER A 48 11.86 -34.69 -4.31
C SER A 48 12.84 -34.19 -3.25
N LYS A 49 12.41 -33.26 -2.39
CA LYS A 49 13.05 -32.97 -1.10
C LYS A 49 12.32 -33.61 0.08
N SER A 50 11.37 -34.52 -0.17
CA SER A 50 10.84 -35.45 0.83
C SER A 50 11.82 -36.61 1.01
N MET A 51 12.97 -36.30 1.60
CA MET A 51 13.51 -37.24 2.57
C MET A 51 12.72 -36.97 3.86
N LEU A 52 11.91 -37.96 4.21
CA LEU A 52 11.19 -38.07 5.48
C LEU A 52 12.18 -37.83 6.62
N ASP A 53 12.06 -36.67 7.25
CA ASP A 53 11.98 -36.49 8.70
C ASP A 53 11.68 -34.99 8.95
N ASN A 54 10.57 -34.70 9.64
CA ASN A 54 10.07 -33.37 9.99
C ASN A 54 9.46 -32.50 8.85
N SER A 55 8.56 -33.05 8.02
CA SER A 55 7.90 -32.28 6.95
C SER A 55 7.07 -31.09 7.46
N LEU A 56 6.35 -31.26 8.58
CA LEU A 56 5.58 -30.19 9.22
C LEU A 56 6.48 -29.05 9.73
N PHE A 57 7.65 -29.37 10.29
CA PHE A 57 8.61 -28.38 10.77
C PHE A 57 9.18 -27.55 9.62
N LYS A 58 9.51 -28.16 8.49
CA LYS A 58 9.99 -27.44 7.29
C LYS A 58 8.92 -26.54 6.69
N LEU A 59 7.66 -26.99 6.69
CA LEU A 59 6.52 -26.21 6.20
C LEU A 59 6.25 -25.00 7.11
N LEU A 60 6.23 -25.22 8.43
CA LEU A 60 6.17 -24.15 9.44
C LEU A 60 7.35 -23.17 9.33
N LEU A 61 8.57 -23.68 9.17
CA LEU A 61 9.77 -22.87 9.01
C LEU A 61 9.71 -22.02 7.74
N SER A 62 9.22 -22.58 6.62
CA SER A 62 9.04 -21.84 5.36
C SER A 62 8.01 -20.71 5.50
N PHE A 63 6.94 -20.95 6.26
CA PHE A 63 5.90 -19.96 6.52
C PHE A 63 6.42 -18.82 7.41
N ILE A 64 7.15 -19.17 8.48
CA ILE A 64 7.83 -18.19 9.34
C ILE A 64 8.87 -17.39 8.55
N LEU A 65 9.66 -18.04 7.69
CA LEU A 65 10.61 -17.35 6.81
C LEU A 65 9.88 -16.41 5.85
N GLY A 66 8.76 -16.84 5.26
CA GLY A 66 7.94 -16.02 4.38
C GLY A 66 7.42 -14.75 5.08
N ILE A 67 6.93 -14.88 6.31
CA ILE A 67 6.53 -13.74 7.16
C ILE A 67 7.70 -12.80 7.43
N LEU A 68 8.86 -13.34 7.76
CA LEU A 68 10.07 -12.55 8.01
C LEU A 68 10.49 -11.79 6.75
N ILE A 69 10.50 -12.47 5.59
CA ILE A 69 10.86 -11.90 4.29
C ILE A 69 9.90 -10.77 3.92
N VAL A 70 8.58 -10.98 4.03
CA VAL A 70 7.59 -9.93 3.75
C VAL A 70 7.82 -8.69 4.62
N LYS A 71 8.05 -8.88 5.92
CA LYS A 71 8.36 -7.77 6.84
C LYS A 71 9.67 -7.06 6.49
N LEU A 72 10.71 -7.82 6.14
CA LEU A 72 12.00 -7.27 5.71
C LEU A 72 11.85 -6.46 4.42
N LEU A 73 11.16 -7.01 3.43
CA LEU A 73 10.91 -6.35 2.14
C LEU A 73 10.10 -5.05 2.29
N LEU A 74 9.15 -5.01 3.22
CA LEU A 74 8.44 -3.75 3.52
C LEU A 74 9.34 -2.72 4.20
N ASN A 75 10.30 -3.14 5.01
CA ASN A 75 11.17 -2.23 5.76
C ASN A 75 12.47 -1.87 5.02
N ILE A 76 12.83 -2.58 3.95
CA ILE A 76 14.05 -2.32 3.18
C ILE A 76 13.94 -1.04 2.36
N LEU A 77 12.73 -0.68 1.92
CA LEU A 77 12.47 0.50 1.12
C LEU A 77 12.09 1.68 2.02
N PRO A 78 12.83 2.80 1.97
CA PRO A 78 12.44 4.01 2.69
C PRO A 78 11.06 4.49 2.24
N ALA A 79 10.34 5.15 3.16
CA ALA A 79 8.97 5.60 2.89
C ALA A 79 8.88 6.51 1.64
N GLU A 80 9.86 7.40 1.45
CA GLU A 80 9.92 8.31 0.29
C GLU A 80 10.01 7.54 -1.04
N PHE A 81 10.81 6.46 -1.11
CA PHE A 81 10.87 5.63 -2.31
C PHE A 81 9.53 4.98 -2.61
N LYS A 82 8.84 4.47 -1.58
CA LYS A 82 7.49 3.92 -1.75
C LYS A 82 6.54 4.99 -2.29
N HIS A 83 6.60 6.21 -1.76
CA HIS A 83 5.78 7.33 -2.24
C HIS A 83 6.11 7.69 -3.69
N ASN A 84 7.38 7.68 -4.07
CA ASN A 84 7.81 7.98 -5.42
C ASN A 84 7.27 6.94 -6.43
N ILE A 85 7.30 5.65 -6.06
CA ILE A 85 6.68 4.57 -6.85
C ILE A 85 5.17 4.81 -6.98
N ILE A 86 4.47 5.03 -5.87
CA ILE A 86 3.01 5.21 -5.91
C ILE A 86 2.64 6.42 -6.75
N PHE A 87 3.22 7.60 -6.52
CA PHE A 87 2.80 8.82 -7.19
C PHE A 87 3.50 9.08 -8.53
N GLY A 88 4.46 8.22 -8.92
CA GLY A 88 5.22 8.36 -10.17
C GLY A 88 6.05 9.64 -10.22
N LYS A 89 6.60 10.10 -9.09
CA LYS A 89 7.34 11.37 -8.97
C LYS A 89 8.60 11.16 -8.16
N LEU A 90 9.73 11.72 -8.60
CA LEU A 90 11.02 11.58 -7.91
C LEU A 90 11.20 12.56 -6.74
N LYS A 91 10.49 13.69 -6.76
CA LYS A 91 10.55 14.73 -5.72
C LYS A 91 9.14 15.25 -5.42
N TYR A 92 8.89 15.59 -4.15
CA TYR A 92 7.60 16.11 -3.70
C TYR A 92 6.42 15.20 -4.12
N SER A 93 6.63 13.90 -3.95
CA SER A 93 5.72 12.85 -4.42
C SER A 93 4.38 12.88 -3.68
N LEU A 94 4.43 13.06 -2.36
CA LEU A 94 3.25 13.11 -1.50
C LEU A 94 2.21 14.16 -1.94
N PRO A 95 0.91 13.88 -1.76
CA PRO A 95 -0.16 14.79 -2.13
C PRO A 95 -0.14 16.07 -1.27
N GLY A 96 0.39 16.02 -0.04
CA GLY A 96 0.53 17.20 0.83
C GLY A 96 1.35 18.34 0.21
N HIS A 97 2.28 18.04 -0.71
CA HIS A 97 3.04 19.05 -1.45
C HIS A 97 2.20 19.88 -2.44
N ARG A 98 0.95 19.50 -2.64
CA ARG A 98 -0.03 20.20 -3.50
C ARG A 98 -1.36 20.37 -2.76
N ALA A 99 -1.32 20.35 -1.42
CA ALA A 99 -2.49 20.38 -0.57
C ALA A 99 -3.42 21.54 -0.92
N PHE A 100 -2.90 22.77 -0.94
CA PHE A 100 -3.68 23.99 -1.12
C PHE A 100 -3.85 24.36 -2.60
N THR A 101 -2.81 24.16 -3.39
CA THR A 101 -2.80 24.56 -4.81
C THR A 101 -3.63 23.66 -5.72
N VAL A 102 -3.78 22.37 -5.38
CA VAL A 102 -4.48 21.39 -6.23
C VAL A 102 -5.58 20.68 -5.48
N HIS A 103 -5.29 20.08 -4.33
CA HIS A 103 -6.21 19.14 -3.69
C HIS A 103 -7.36 19.84 -2.97
N ALA A 104 -7.10 20.98 -2.34
CA ALA A 104 -8.10 21.81 -1.68
C ALA A 104 -9.15 22.31 -2.68
N LYS A 105 -8.71 22.94 -3.77
CA LYS A 105 -9.57 23.48 -4.83
C LYS A 105 -10.42 22.44 -5.58
N LYS A 106 -10.02 21.16 -5.52
CA LYS A 106 -10.72 20.07 -6.21
C LYS A 106 -11.79 19.41 -5.35
N ASP A 107 -11.80 19.62 -4.04
CA ASP A 107 -12.82 19.06 -3.16
C ASP A 107 -13.87 20.12 -2.84
N PRO A 108 -15.11 19.99 -3.34
CA PRO A 108 -16.16 20.98 -3.07
C PRO A 108 -16.57 21.02 -1.60
N ARG A 109 -16.17 20.04 -0.78
CA ARG A 109 -16.42 20.03 0.66
C ARG A 109 -15.50 20.99 1.42
N ILE A 110 -14.44 21.51 0.81
CA ILE A 110 -13.50 22.40 1.51
C ILE A 110 -13.94 23.85 1.32
N ASP A 111 -14.26 24.52 2.43
CA ASP A 111 -14.48 25.96 2.43
C ASP A 111 -13.15 26.71 2.30
N MET A 112 -12.81 27.08 1.07
CA MET A 112 -11.57 27.78 0.77
C MET A 112 -11.51 29.17 1.40
N GLU A 113 -12.63 29.87 1.51
CA GLU A 113 -12.67 31.22 2.08
C GLU A 113 -12.40 31.16 3.58
N ASN A 114 -13.04 30.24 4.30
CA ASN A 114 -12.80 30.08 5.73
C ASN A 114 -11.40 29.53 6.02
N LEU A 115 -10.90 28.61 5.19
CA LEU A 115 -9.54 28.10 5.31
C LEU A 115 -8.49 29.22 5.15
N GLU A 116 -8.71 30.16 4.23
CA GLU A 116 -7.88 31.36 4.06
C GLU A 116 -7.99 32.31 5.25
N LYS A 117 -9.18 32.49 5.83
CA LYS A 117 -9.34 33.31 7.06
C LYS A 117 -8.59 32.73 8.25
N ILE A 118 -8.62 31.40 8.42
CA ILE A 118 -7.97 30.69 9.53
C ILE A 118 -6.44 30.69 9.39
N LEU A 119 -5.93 30.44 8.17
CA LEU A 119 -4.49 30.25 7.93
C LEU A 119 -3.78 31.51 7.44
N GLY A 120 -4.53 32.52 7.01
CA GLY A 120 -4.01 33.66 6.26
C GLY A 120 -3.62 33.26 4.84
N VAL A 121 -2.48 33.77 4.37
CA VAL A 121 -1.99 33.51 3.00
C VAL A 121 -1.64 32.02 2.84
N LEU A 122 -2.34 31.33 1.95
CA LEU A 122 -2.07 29.92 1.69
C LEU A 122 -0.72 29.72 0.98
N PRO A 123 0.08 28.73 1.41
CA PRO A 123 1.37 28.46 0.79
C PRO A 123 1.22 27.94 -0.64
N THR A 124 2.09 28.40 -1.53
CA THR A 124 2.15 27.95 -2.93
C THR A 124 3.38 27.08 -3.23
N ILE A 125 4.47 27.24 -2.46
CA ILE A 125 5.70 26.45 -2.59
C ILE A 125 5.47 25.02 -2.09
N GLN A 126 5.91 24.01 -2.85
CA GLN A 126 5.57 22.59 -2.59
C GLN A 126 6.01 22.10 -1.21
N SER A 127 7.22 22.43 -0.76
CA SER A 127 7.71 22.05 0.58
C SER A 127 6.88 22.70 1.68
N GLU A 128 6.56 23.99 1.50
CA GLU A 128 5.77 24.77 2.45
C GLU A 128 4.33 24.28 2.55
N GLN A 129 3.72 23.93 1.42
CA GLN A 129 2.39 23.31 1.39
C GLN A 129 2.34 22.06 2.27
N ASN A 130 3.31 21.16 2.11
CA ASN A 130 3.34 19.94 2.93
C ASN A 130 3.61 20.25 4.41
N ARG A 131 4.48 21.23 4.70
CA ARG A 131 4.79 21.64 6.08
C ARG A 131 3.56 22.21 6.79
N VAL A 132 2.82 23.11 6.16
CA VAL A 132 1.59 23.70 6.71
C VAL A 132 0.49 22.66 6.83
N TRP A 133 0.27 21.86 5.79
CA TRP A 133 -0.70 20.76 5.84
C TRP A 133 -0.40 19.78 6.97
N TYR A 134 0.88 19.40 7.16
CA TYR A 134 1.26 18.48 8.23
C TYR A 134 0.99 19.06 9.63
N LYS A 135 1.19 20.37 9.83
CA LYS A 135 0.81 21.03 11.09
C LYS A 135 -0.70 20.94 11.35
N ILE A 136 -1.53 21.09 10.31
CA ILE A 136 -3.00 20.95 10.43
C ILE A 136 -3.36 19.49 10.74
N TYR A 137 -2.77 18.54 10.02
CA TYR A 137 -2.96 17.11 10.29
C TYR A 137 -2.67 16.76 11.75
N GLN A 138 -1.60 17.29 12.34
CA GLN A 138 -1.26 17.00 13.75
C GLN A 138 -2.35 17.45 14.73
N LYS A 139 -3.13 18.50 14.41
CA LYS A 139 -4.26 18.94 15.24
C LYS A 139 -5.44 17.96 15.17
N HIS A 140 -5.62 17.29 14.03
CA HIS A 140 -6.78 16.45 13.73
C HIS A 140 -6.43 14.95 13.63
N LYS A 141 -5.22 14.55 14.01
CA LYS A 141 -4.69 13.18 13.79
C LYS A 141 -5.54 12.06 14.40
N ASN A 142 -6.37 12.39 15.39
CA ASN A 142 -7.24 11.44 16.10
C ASN A 142 -8.65 11.36 15.51
N ASP A 143 -8.97 12.18 14.52
CA ASP A 143 -10.27 12.12 13.84
C ASP A 143 -10.40 10.81 13.04
N GLU A 144 -11.56 10.17 13.13
CA GLU A 144 -11.82 8.86 12.54
C GLU A 144 -11.67 8.88 11.01
N GLN A 145 -12.13 9.95 10.35
CA GLN A 145 -12.06 10.09 8.89
C GLN A 145 -10.62 10.23 8.40
N ILE A 146 -9.78 10.90 9.20
CA ILE A 146 -8.34 11.05 8.94
C ILE A 146 -7.63 9.72 9.16
N ILE A 147 -7.90 9.03 10.26
CA ILE A 147 -7.31 7.72 10.56
C ILE A 147 -7.64 6.72 9.44
N ASP A 148 -8.91 6.60 9.06
CA ASP A 148 -9.36 5.66 8.03
C ASP A 148 -8.66 5.91 6.69
N SER A 149 -8.69 7.16 6.20
CA SER A 149 -8.07 7.51 4.90
C SER A 149 -6.54 7.34 4.92
N HIS A 150 -5.88 7.68 6.02
CA HIS A 150 -4.44 7.46 6.19
C HIS A 150 -4.10 5.96 6.20
N LEU A 151 -4.83 5.15 6.97
CA LEU A 151 -4.60 3.72 7.07
C LEU A 151 -4.86 3.02 5.72
N LYS A 152 -5.92 3.37 5.01
CA LYS A 152 -6.17 2.87 3.64
C LYS A 152 -5.05 3.23 2.68
N PHE A 153 -4.52 4.46 2.76
CA PHE A 153 -3.36 4.85 1.96
C PHE A 153 -2.14 3.97 2.26
N LEU A 154 -1.82 3.75 3.53
CA LEU A 154 -0.69 2.89 3.94
C LEU A 154 -0.89 1.45 3.45
N PHE A 155 -2.08 0.90 3.62
CA PHE A 155 -2.45 -0.43 3.15
C PHE A 155 -2.21 -0.59 1.65
N PHE A 156 -2.84 0.24 0.81
CA PHE A 156 -2.70 0.10 -0.65
C PHE A 156 -1.27 0.37 -1.13
N ARG A 157 -0.55 1.32 -0.51
CA ARG A 157 0.86 1.58 -0.80
C ARG A 157 1.69 0.34 -0.53
N ASP A 158 1.61 -0.21 0.68
CA ASP A 158 2.45 -1.34 1.09
C ASP A 158 2.07 -2.63 0.34
N SER A 159 0.78 -2.85 0.05
CA SER A 159 0.34 -3.92 -0.86
C SER A 159 0.92 -3.76 -2.27
N SER A 160 0.94 -2.56 -2.84
CA SER A 160 1.53 -2.33 -4.17
C SER A 160 3.02 -2.69 -4.19
N ILE A 161 3.76 -2.29 -3.14
CA ILE A 161 5.19 -2.60 -3.01
C ILE A 161 5.42 -4.10 -2.90
N LEU A 162 4.59 -4.80 -2.12
CA LEU A 162 4.65 -6.26 -2.03
C LEU A 162 4.33 -6.95 -3.35
N THR A 163 3.31 -6.49 -4.08
CA THR A 163 2.99 -7.02 -5.41
C THR A 163 4.15 -6.85 -6.39
N ILE A 164 4.93 -5.75 -6.30
CA ILE A 164 6.17 -5.59 -7.08
C ILE A 164 7.22 -6.64 -6.69
N PHE A 165 7.41 -6.92 -5.40
CA PHE A 165 8.33 -7.98 -4.98
C PHE A 165 7.86 -9.37 -5.41
N ILE A 166 6.56 -9.64 -5.36
CA ILE A 166 5.94 -10.88 -5.86
C ILE A 166 6.21 -11.02 -7.36
N LEU A 167 6.08 -9.94 -8.14
CA LEU A 167 6.42 -9.95 -9.57
C LEU A 167 7.85 -10.40 -9.80
N ILE A 168 8.82 -9.81 -9.09
CA ILE A 168 10.24 -10.15 -9.22
C ILE A 168 10.47 -11.62 -8.85
N GLY A 169 9.92 -12.08 -7.73
CA GLY A 169 10.03 -13.48 -7.31
C GLY A 169 9.40 -14.44 -8.32
N PHE A 170 8.26 -14.07 -8.89
CA PHE A 170 7.54 -14.90 -9.86
C PHE A 170 8.27 -14.98 -11.21
N VAL A 171 8.88 -13.88 -11.68
CA VAL A 171 9.76 -13.88 -12.87
C VAL A 171 10.87 -14.93 -12.71
N ILE A 172 11.51 -14.99 -11.54
CA ILE A 172 12.57 -15.97 -11.24
C ILE A 172 12.02 -17.41 -11.29
N LEU A 173 10.82 -17.63 -10.73
CA LEU A 173 10.15 -18.93 -10.79
C LEU A 173 9.84 -19.34 -12.23
N CYS A 174 9.24 -18.46 -13.04
CA CYS A 174 8.94 -18.76 -14.43
C CYS A 174 10.19 -19.14 -15.25
N ILE A 175 11.32 -18.47 -15.04
CA ILE A 175 12.60 -18.82 -15.67
C ILE A 175 13.07 -20.21 -15.21
N THR A 176 13.06 -20.45 -13.90
CA THR A 176 13.55 -21.71 -13.29
C THR A 176 12.74 -22.92 -13.76
N PHE A 177 11.42 -22.76 -13.85
CA PHE A 177 10.50 -23.82 -14.26
C PHE A 177 10.29 -23.92 -15.76
N LYS A 178 10.91 -23.03 -16.56
CA LYS A 178 10.74 -22.93 -18.02
C LYS A 178 9.26 -22.79 -18.39
N ALA A 179 8.60 -21.80 -17.80
CA ALA A 179 7.20 -21.50 -18.07
C ALA A 179 6.98 -21.17 -19.56
N THR A 180 5.85 -21.62 -20.10
CA THR A 180 5.42 -21.36 -21.48
C THR A 180 5.07 -19.89 -21.69
N LEU A 181 5.11 -19.43 -22.95
CA LEU A 181 4.76 -18.04 -23.29
C LEU A 181 3.35 -17.65 -22.80
N PHE A 182 2.38 -18.57 -22.89
CA PHE A 182 1.04 -18.34 -22.38
C PHE A 182 1.02 -18.08 -20.87
N GLN A 183 1.77 -18.86 -20.08
CA GLN A 183 1.87 -18.68 -18.63
C GLN A 183 2.49 -17.33 -18.27
N TRP A 184 3.52 -16.90 -18.99
CA TRP A 184 4.12 -15.58 -18.83
C TRP A 184 3.10 -14.47 -19.06
N ILE A 185 2.36 -14.54 -20.18
CA ILE A 185 1.36 -13.52 -20.54
C ILE A 185 0.27 -13.44 -19.47
N VAL A 186 -0.30 -14.58 -19.06
CA VAL A 186 -1.39 -14.61 -18.07
C VAL A 186 -0.92 -14.08 -16.71
N ALA A 187 0.22 -14.54 -16.21
CA ALA A 187 0.71 -14.13 -14.90
C ALA A 187 1.15 -12.67 -14.85
N ILE A 188 1.90 -12.20 -15.86
CA ILE A 188 2.29 -10.78 -15.94
C ILE A 188 1.04 -9.91 -16.03
N SER A 189 0.07 -10.28 -16.87
CA SER A 189 -1.18 -9.52 -17.02
C SER A 189 -1.94 -9.44 -15.69
N PHE A 190 -2.10 -10.56 -14.98
CA PHE A 190 -2.74 -10.61 -13.67
C PHE A 190 -2.06 -9.67 -12.66
N ILE A 191 -0.74 -9.80 -12.49
CA ILE A 191 0.02 -9.00 -11.52
C ILE A 191 0.00 -7.52 -11.91
N LEU A 192 0.13 -7.17 -13.20
CA LEU A 192 0.10 -5.79 -13.66
C LEU A 192 -1.25 -5.13 -13.43
N ILE A 193 -2.35 -5.82 -13.76
CA ILE A 193 -3.71 -5.31 -13.52
C ILE A 193 -3.91 -5.04 -12.03
N GLN A 194 -3.54 -5.99 -11.17
CA GLN A 194 -3.62 -5.83 -9.72
C GLN A 194 -2.75 -4.67 -9.23
N LEU A 195 -1.51 -4.56 -9.70
CA LEU A 195 -0.61 -3.47 -9.34
C LEU A 195 -1.19 -2.10 -9.71
N ILE A 196 -1.78 -1.97 -10.91
CA ILE A 196 -2.43 -0.74 -11.35
C ILE A 196 -3.60 -0.38 -10.41
N ILE A 197 -4.46 -1.34 -10.09
CA ILE A 197 -5.60 -1.13 -9.18
C ILE A 197 -5.11 -0.67 -7.79
N LEU A 198 -4.08 -1.32 -7.25
CA LEU A 198 -3.50 -0.98 -5.94
C LEU A 198 -2.86 0.41 -5.96
N ILE A 199 -2.11 0.76 -7.00
CA ILE A 199 -1.50 2.09 -7.15
C ILE A 199 -2.58 3.18 -7.26
N ILE A 200 -3.62 2.98 -8.07
CA ILE A 200 -4.73 3.93 -8.19
C ILE A 200 -5.43 4.10 -6.84
N SER A 201 -5.68 2.99 -6.15
CA SER A 201 -6.31 3.00 -4.82
C SER A 201 -5.46 3.74 -3.79
N ALA A 202 -4.13 3.53 -3.80
CA ALA A 202 -3.21 4.26 -2.94
C ALA A 202 -3.22 5.77 -3.25
N ARG A 203 -3.15 6.16 -4.53
CA ARG A 203 -3.22 7.58 -4.93
C ARG A 203 -4.51 8.24 -4.46
N ASN A 204 -5.64 7.59 -4.69
CA ASN A 204 -6.95 8.11 -4.32
C ASN A 204 -7.09 8.30 -2.81
N ASN A 205 -6.68 7.30 -2.01
CA ASN A 205 -6.74 7.40 -0.55
C ASN A 205 -5.73 8.42 0.01
N GLY A 206 -4.54 8.53 -0.58
CA GLY A 206 -3.58 9.56 -0.20
C GLY A 206 -4.08 10.98 -0.46
N VAL A 207 -4.80 11.20 -1.57
CA VAL A 207 -5.44 12.49 -1.86
C VAL A 207 -6.61 12.76 -0.91
N ARG A 208 -7.47 11.76 -0.68
CA ARG A 208 -8.59 11.88 0.27
C ARG A 208 -8.10 12.20 1.68
N PHE A 209 -7.00 11.59 2.11
CA PHE A 209 -6.38 11.89 3.40
C PHE A 209 -6.00 13.38 3.52
N VAL A 210 -5.38 13.95 2.48
CA VAL A 210 -5.07 15.38 2.46
C VAL A 210 -6.34 16.24 2.50
N GLN A 211 -7.34 15.88 1.69
CA GLN A 211 -8.60 16.64 1.59
C GLN A 211 -9.42 16.60 2.88
N ASN A 212 -9.51 15.45 3.55
CA ASN A 212 -10.24 15.30 4.81
C ASN A 212 -9.61 16.19 5.92
N VAL A 213 -8.27 16.24 6.00
CA VAL A 213 -7.57 17.13 6.93
C VAL A 213 -7.92 18.60 6.68
N LEU A 214 -7.94 19.02 5.42
CA LEU A 214 -8.28 20.41 5.07
C LEU A 214 -9.76 20.72 5.27
N CYS A 215 -10.64 19.77 4.97
CA CYS A 215 -12.08 19.89 5.17
C CYS A 215 -12.44 20.09 6.66
N LEU A 216 -11.77 19.38 7.56
CA LEU A 216 -11.99 19.54 8.99
C LEU A 216 -11.46 20.88 9.52
N GLU A 217 -10.32 21.35 9.02
CA GLU A 217 -9.82 22.68 9.41
C GLU A 217 -10.67 23.80 8.82
N SER A 218 -11.21 23.66 7.60
CA SER A 218 -12.03 24.69 6.96
C SER A 218 -13.40 24.90 7.61
N HIS A 219 -13.86 23.97 8.45
CA HIS A 219 -15.15 24.09 9.16
C HIS A 219 -14.99 24.41 10.64
N LYS A 220 -13.79 24.78 11.08
CA LYS A 220 -13.62 25.35 12.42
C LYS A 220 -14.14 26.77 12.46
N ASP A 221 -14.72 27.10 13.60
CA ASP A 221 -14.98 28.50 13.96
C ASP A 221 -13.65 29.26 14.03
N LEU A 222 -13.70 30.54 13.65
CA LEU A 222 -12.56 31.42 13.76
C LEU A 222 -12.13 31.53 15.23
N PRO A 223 -10.82 31.40 15.54
CA PRO A 223 -10.31 31.58 16.90
C PRO A 223 -10.49 33.01 17.41
#